data_AF-A0A8J3G4B9-F1
#
_entry.id   AF-A0A8J3G4B9-F1
#
_cell.length_a   1.000
_cell.length_b   1.000
_cell.length_c   1.000
_cell.angle_alpha   90.00
_cell.angle_beta   90.00
_cell.angle_gamma   90.00
#
_symmetry.space_group_name_H-M   'P 1'
#
loop_
_entity.id
_entity.type
_entity.pdbx_description
1 polymer ?
#
loop_
_entity_poly.entity_id
_entity_poly.type
_entity_poly.pdbx_seq_one_letter_code
_entity_poly.pdbx_strand_id
1 'polypeptide(L)'
;MKRLLAQLFVAFILTGILNSCRLEDDSIGPNERREILIESLHNTFFQFNLLGGTESEDFSVENDGMHGIYGLSRSDSDILEGNDLILFSCIRSINLSLSQLVRVRTATNNFSECRNANSQNYRIAIRTIINNLSDERRSVLDLYLNGKIDLEELENRLVKLHEIGKSQIIDEKLKNSINLRECLSTYIENIERIMNQSQWLSFELCILS
;
A
#
# COMPACT_ATOMS: atom_id res chain seq x y z
N MET A 1 -40.28 -31.06 -44.33
CA MET A 1 -38.91 -31.01 -44.89
C MET A 1 -38.05 -30.29 -43.85
N LYS A 2 -37.48 -30.93 -42.84
CA LYS A 2 -36.41 -31.96 -42.87
C LYS A 2 -35.23 -31.54 -43.75
N ARG A 3 -34.16 -31.09 -43.04
CA ARG A 3 -32.74 -31.01 -43.44
C ARG A 3 -32.39 -29.98 -44.51
N LEU A 4 -31.16 -29.45 -44.41
CA LEU A 4 -30.56 -28.34 -45.17
C LEU A 4 -31.01 -26.97 -44.61
N LEU A 5 -30.23 -26.22 -43.84
CA LEU A 5 -28.80 -25.91 -43.95
C LEU A 5 -28.19 -25.68 -42.56
N ALA A 6 -27.73 -26.76 -41.93
CA ALA A 6 -26.81 -26.71 -40.82
C ALA A 6 -25.38 -26.60 -41.36
N GLN A 7 -25.02 -25.46 -41.97
CA GLN A 7 -23.65 -25.19 -42.47
C GLN A 7 -23.32 -23.68 -42.52
N LEU A 8 -23.74 -22.91 -41.51
CA LEU A 8 -23.40 -21.47 -41.42
C LEU A 8 -22.82 -21.08 -40.05
N PHE A 9 -22.24 -22.06 -39.34
CA PHE A 9 -21.66 -21.87 -38.00
C PHE A 9 -20.18 -22.25 -37.88
N VAL A 10 -19.46 -22.38 -39.00
CA VAL A 10 -18.04 -22.81 -39.02
C VAL A 10 -17.09 -21.75 -39.63
N ALA A 11 -17.60 -20.56 -39.98
CA ALA A 11 -16.79 -19.48 -40.57
C ALA A 11 -16.68 -18.22 -39.69
N PHE A 12 -16.83 -18.36 -38.36
CA PHE A 12 -16.62 -17.25 -37.42
C PHE A 12 -15.63 -17.55 -36.29
N ILE A 13 -14.96 -18.71 -36.36
CA ILE A 13 -13.92 -19.11 -35.42
C ILE A 13 -12.66 -19.42 -36.22
N LEU A 14 -12.12 -18.45 -36.98
CA LEU A 14 -10.75 -18.56 -37.51
C LEU A 14 -10.13 -17.22 -37.99
N THR A 15 -10.60 -16.07 -37.49
CA THR A 15 -9.95 -14.76 -37.75
C THR A 15 -9.76 -13.92 -36.48
N GLY A 16 -9.86 -14.53 -35.30
CA GLY A 16 -9.64 -13.88 -34.00
C GLY A 16 -8.30 -14.22 -33.33
N ILE A 17 -7.37 -14.82 -34.06
CA ILE A 17 -6.00 -15.08 -33.60
C ILE A 17 -5.11 -14.24 -34.51
N LEU A 18 -4.20 -13.45 -33.93
CA LEU A 18 -3.40 -12.36 -34.53
C LEU A 18 -3.95 -10.94 -34.30
N ASN A 19 -4.27 -10.62 -33.05
CA ASN A 19 -3.98 -9.29 -32.51
C ASN A 19 -3.50 -9.40 -31.05
N SER A 20 -2.52 -10.29 -30.83
CA SER A 20 -1.56 -10.08 -29.75
C SER A 20 -0.52 -9.08 -30.26
N CYS A 21 -0.95 -7.83 -30.44
CA CYS A 21 -0.04 -6.71 -30.50
C CYS A 21 0.48 -6.52 -29.08
N ARG A 22 1.60 -7.18 -28.81
CA ARG A 22 2.54 -6.82 -27.75
C ARG A 22 3.05 -5.42 -28.09
N LEU A 23 2.31 -4.40 -27.67
CA LEU A 23 2.85 -3.06 -27.48
C LEU A 23 3.70 -3.14 -26.21
N GLU A 24 4.93 -3.65 -26.36
CA GLU A 24 6.02 -3.11 -25.56
C GLU A 24 6.15 -1.65 -25.98
N ASP A 25 5.47 -0.78 -25.24
CA ASP A 25 5.60 0.65 -25.38
C ASP A 25 7.00 1.03 -24.86
N ASP A 26 7.99 0.91 -25.74
CA ASP A 26 9.38 1.29 -25.52
C ASP A 26 9.56 2.83 -25.43
N SER A 27 8.47 3.60 -25.38
CA SER A 27 8.54 5.06 -25.25
C SER A 27 8.75 5.56 -23.82
N ILE A 28 8.55 4.73 -22.80
CA ILE A 28 8.74 5.10 -21.40
C ILE A 28 10.23 4.97 -21.06
N GLY A 29 10.89 6.10 -20.80
CA GLY A 29 12.31 6.13 -20.46
C GLY A 29 12.61 5.39 -19.15
N PRO A 30 13.87 4.93 -18.93
CA PRO A 30 14.23 4.17 -17.73
C PRO A 30 13.97 4.94 -16.41
N ASN A 31 14.15 6.26 -16.41
CA ASN A 31 13.84 7.09 -15.24
C ASN A 31 12.33 7.17 -14.96
N GLU A 32 11.50 7.14 -16.01
CA GLU A 32 10.05 7.22 -15.90
C GLU A 32 9.46 5.90 -15.38
N ARG A 33 10.02 4.75 -15.82
CA ARG A 33 9.66 3.44 -15.26
C ARG A 33 9.96 3.32 -13.76
N ARG A 34 11.14 3.78 -13.33
CA ARG A 34 11.51 3.82 -11.91
C ARG A 34 10.52 4.66 -11.11
N GLU A 35 10.13 5.80 -11.63
CA GLU A 35 9.17 6.69 -10.97
C GLU A 35 7.79 6.02 -10.83
N ILE A 36 7.28 5.37 -11.88
CA ILE A 36 6.03 4.58 -11.82
C ILE A 36 6.11 3.51 -10.73
N LEU A 37 7.24 2.81 -10.62
CA LEU A 37 7.48 1.80 -9.60
C LEU A 37 7.43 2.39 -8.18
N ILE A 38 8.15 3.50 -7.96
CA ILE A 38 8.18 4.21 -6.68
C ILE A 38 6.77 4.66 -6.31
N GLU A 39 6.04 5.25 -7.24
CA GLU A 39 4.69 5.77 -7.03
C GLU A 39 3.69 4.63 -6.73
N SER A 40 3.74 3.51 -7.45
CA SER A 40 2.91 2.34 -7.20
C SER A 40 3.09 1.80 -5.77
N LEU A 41 4.35 1.62 -5.36
CA LEU A 41 4.68 1.17 -4.01
C LEU A 41 4.32 2.21 -2.95
N HIS A 42 4.59 3.49 -3.19
CA HIS A 42 4.29 4.56 -2.24
C HIS A 42 2.79 4.72 -2.01
N ASN A 43 1.97 4.54 -3.04
CA ASN A 43 0.51 4.66 -2.94
C ASN A 43 -0.11 3.68 -1.93
N THR A 44 0.55 2.55 -1.65
CA THR A 44 0.12 1.63 -0.59
C THR A 44 0.14 2.28 0.81
N PHE A 45 0.93 3.34 1.01
CA PHE A 45 0.92 4.12 2.24
C PHE A 45 -0.42 4.80 2.48
N PHE A 46 -1.15 5.18 1.44
CA PHE A 46 -2.44 5.87 1.56
C PHE A 46 -3.60 4.93 1.79
N GLN A 47 -3.39 3.61 1.70
CA GLN A 47 -4.38 2.62 2.08
C GLN A 47 -4.43 2.55 3.62
N PHE A 48 -5.62 2.61 4.20
CA PHE A 48 -5.84 2.39 5.63
C PHE A 48 -7.31 2.11 5.92
N ASN A 49 -7.56 1.45 7.06
CA ASN A 49 -8.90 1.24 7.59
C ASN A 49 -8.98 1.80 9.01
N LEU A 50 -9.83 2.82 9.20
CA LEU A 50 -10.25 3.26 10.53
C LEU A 50 -11.36 2.31 11.00
N LEU A 51 -11.12 1.60 12.10
CA LEU A 51 -12.02 0.60 12.68
C LEU A 51 -12.63 1.11 13.98
N GLY A 52 -13.71 0.46 14.42
CA GLY A 52 -14.42 0.79 15.67
C GLY A 52 -15.17 2.11 15.56
N GLY A 53 -15.17 2.91 16.64
CA GLY A 53 -15.95 4.15 16.71
C GLY A 53 -17.45 3.92 16.86
N THR A 54 -17.82 2.76 17.39
CA THR A 54 -19.21 2.35 17.66
C THR A 54 -19.54 2.55 19.14
N GLU A 55 -20.78 2.27 19.54
CA GLU A 55 -21.17 2.32 20.96
C GLU A 55 -20.31 1.41 21.86
N SER A 56 -19.80 0.30 21.31
CA SER A 56 -19.09 -0.73 22.06
C SER A 56 -17.58 -0.80 21.79
N GLU A 57 -17.07 -0.17 20.73
CA GLU A 57 -15.67 -0.35 20.28
C GLU A 57 -14.94 0.99 20.08
N ASP A 58 -13.75 1.10 20.68
CA ASP A 58 -12.86 2.27 20.53
C ASP A 58 -12.35 2.39 19.09
N PHE A 59 -12.01 3.61 18.71
CA PHE A 59 -11.36 3.83 17.43
C PHE A 59 -10.01 3.12 17.42
N SER A 60 -9.68 2.50 16.29
CA SER A 60 -8.37 1.91 16.08
C SER A 60 -7.98 1.97 14.61
N VAL A 61 -6.68 1.91 14.35
CA VAL A 61 -6.14 1.78 13.00
C VAL A 61 -5.03 0.74 13.05
N GLU A 62 -5.07 -0.19 12.11
CA GLU A 62 -4.06 -1.24 12.03
C GLU A 62 -2.68 -0.62 11.81
N ASN A 63 -1.70 -1.11 12.57
CA ASN A 63 -0.31 -0.70 12.47
C ASN A 63 -0.06 0.81 12.48
N ASP A 64 -0.80 1.55 13.32
CA ASP A 64 -0.73 3.02 13.38
C ASP A 64 -0.94 3.68 12.00
N GLY A 65 -1.70 3.06 11.09
CA GLY A 65 -1.94 3.54 9.74
C GLY A 65 -0.77 3.32 8.77
N MET A 66 0.31 2.67 9.18
CA MET A 66 1.44 2.36 8.31
C MET A 66 1.13 1.11 7.47
N HIS A 67 0.61 1.28 6.25
CA HIS A 67 0.31 0.16 5.36
C HIS A 67 1.39 -0.09 4.29
N GLY A 68 1.24 -1.23 3.61
CA GLY A 68 2.10 -1.65 2.52
C GLY A 68 3.56 -1.79 2.93
N ILE A 69 4.46 -1.27 2.09
CA ILE A 69 5.91 -1.41 2.29
C ILE A 69 6.44 -0.74 3.57
N TYR A 70 5.62 0.14 4.18
CA TYR A 70 6.00 0.89 5.37
C TYR A 70 5.55 0.22 6.67
N GLY A 71 4.77 -0.86 6.57
CA GLY A 71 4.08 -1.45 7.70
C GLY A 71 4.89 -2.40 8.60
N LEU A 72 6.20 -2.54 8.43
CA LEU A 72 6.93 -3.54 9.22
C LEU A 72 7.19 -3.09 10.67
N SER A 73 7.00 -4.04 11.59
CA SER A 73 7.42 -3.98 12.99
C SER A 73 8.86 -4.51 13.13
N ARG A 74 9.53 -4.17 14.23
CA ARG A 74 10.95 -4.49 14.52
C ARG A 74 11.32 -5.99 14.54
N SER A 75 10.35 -6.91 14.48
CA SER A 75 10.57 -8.36 14.48
C SER A 75 11.15 -8.92 13.17
N ASP A 76 11.13 -8.13 12.09
CA ASP A 76 11.40 -8.62 10.74
C ASP A 76 12.81 -8.23 10.24
N SER A 77 13.72 -7.89 11.15
CA SER A 77 15.10 -7.51 10.82
C SER A 77 16.04 -8.71 10.62
N ASP A 78 15.76 -9.82 11.31
CA ASP A 78 16.66 -10.99 11.34
C ASP A 78 16.29 -12.03 10.30
N ILE A 79 15.11 -11.87 9.70
CA ILE A 79 14.65 -12.64 8.56
C ILE A 79 14.11 -11.63 7.55
N LEU A 80 14.48 -11.74 6.28
CA LEU A 80 13.83 -11.00 5.17
C LEU A 80 12.37 -11.48 4.97
N GLU A 81 11.66 -11.82 6.05
CA GLU A 81 10.29 -12.31 6.13
C GLU A 81 9.30 -11.14 6.25
N GLY A 82 9.50 -10.10 5.44
CA GLY A 82 8.35 -9.34 4.93
C GLY A 82 7.60 -10.19 3.90
N ASN A 83 7.24 -11.43 4.25
CA ASN A 83 6.80 -12.47 3.31
C ASN A 83 5.59 -12.05 2.48
N ASP A 84 4.78 -11.15 3.03
CA ASP A 84 3.51 -10.70 2.48
C ASP A 84 3.60 -9.34 1.78
N LEU A 85 4.77 -8.71 1.74
CA LEU A 85 4.97 -7.44 1.04
C LEU A 85 5.55 -7.69 -0.35
N ILE A 86 4.83 -7.21 -1.37
CA ILE A 86 5.17 -7.35 -2.79
C ILE A 86 6.62 -6.96 -3.10
N LEU A 87 7.16 -5.93 -2.41
CA LEU A 87 8.54 -5.50 -2.56
C LEU A 87 9.56 -6.60 -2.23
N PHE A 88 9.40 -7.28 -1.10
CA PHE A 88 10.35 -8.29 -0.64
C PHE A 88 10.10 -9.66 -1.27
N SER A 89 8.84 -9.99 -1.62
CA SER A 89 8.56 -11.20 -2.42
C SER A 89 9.20 -11.09 -3.80
N CYS A 90 9.10 -9.93 -4.46
CA CYS A 90 9.68 -9.71 -5.78
C CYS A 90 11.20 -9.78 -5.76
N ILE A 91 11.86 -9.16 -4.78
CA ILE A 91 13.33 -9.29 -4.63
C ILE A 91 13.77 -10.75 -4.49
N ARG A 92 13.04 -11.55 -3.70
CA ARG A 92 13.37 -12.97 -3.48
C ARG A 92 13.13 -13.85 -4.70
N SER A 93 12.24 -13.44 -5.60
CA SER A 93 12.02 -14.14 -6.87
C SER A 93 13.18 -13.99 -7.85
N ILE A 94 14.05 -12.99 -7.65
CA ILE A 94 15.21 -12.74 -8.50
C ILE A 94 16.37 -13.64 -8.10
N ASN A 95 16.97 -14.32 -9.09
CA ASN A 95 18.19 -15.09 -8.87
C ASN A 95 19.40 -14.17 -8.71
N LEU A 96 19.64 -13.73 -7.48
CA LEU A 96 20.75 -12.85 -7.09
C LEU A 96 21.99 -13.66 -6.72
N SER A 97 23.17 -13.17 -7.11
CA SER A 97 24.44 -13.73 -6.62
C SER A 97 24.62 -13.45 -5.12
N LEU A 98 25.51 -14.19 -4.46
CA LEU A 98 25.80 -13.97 -3.04
C LEU A 98 26.25 -12.52 -2.75
N SER A 99 27.05 -11.92 -3.65
CA SER A 99 27.49 -10.53 -3.48
C SER A 99 26.34 -9.53 -3.68
N GLN A 100 25.41 -9.80 -4.59
CA GLN A 100 24.20 -8.99 -4.77
C GLN A 100 23.29 -9.09 -3.53
N LEU A 101 23.08 -10.29 -2.99
CA LEU A 101 22.27 -10.51 -1.78
C LEU A 101 22.79 -9.71 -0.58
N VAL A 102 24.11 -9.68 -0.36
CA VAL A 102 24.72 -8.88 0.71
C VAL A 102 24.42 -7.39 0.50
N ARG A 103 24.55 -6.87 -0.72
CA ARG A 103 24.26 -5.47 -1.03
C ARG A 103 22.77 -5.14 -0.88
N VAL A 104 21.87 -6.05 -1.30
CA VAL A 104 20.42 -5.88 -1.12
C VAL A 104 20.06 -5.82 0.36
N ARG A 105 20.66 -6.67 1.20
CA ARG A 105 20.46 -6.62 2.65
C ARG A 105 20.89 -5.29 3.23
N THR A 106 22.06 -4.78 2.84
CA THR A 106 22.51 -3.44 3.27
C THR A 106 21.53 -2.35 2.83
N ALA A 107 21.07 -2.35 1.58
CA ALA A 107 20.08 -1.38 1.09
C ALA A 107 18.76 -1.48 1.88
N THR A 108 18.33 -2.70 2.21
CA THR A 108 17.10 -2.96 2.98
C THR A 108 17.21 -2.43 4.41
N ASN A 109 18.36 -2.62 5.05
CA ASN A 109 18.62 -2.09 6.40
C ASN A 109 18.59 -0.55 6.39
N ASN A 110 19.25 0.08 5.42
CA ASN A 110 19.25 1.54 5.27
C ASN A 110 17.82 2.08 5.03
N PHE A 111 17.02 1.39 4.22
CA PHE A 111 15.61 1.74 4.02
C PHE A 111 14.80 1.62 5.31
N SER A 112 14.97 0.53 6.06
CA SER A 112 14.31 0.32 7.36
C SER A 112 14.68 1.43 8.35
N GLU A 113 15.96 1.78 8.45
CA GLU A 113 16.44 2.87 9.32
C GLU A 113 15.81 4.22 8.93
N CYS A 114 15.86 4.58 7.64
CA CYS A 114 15.27 5.81 7.11
C CYS A 114 13.76 5.88 7.37
N ARG A 115 13.04 4.80 7.04
CA ARG A 115 11.60 4.67 7.29
C ARG A 115 11.29 4.82 8.77
N ASN A 116 11.99 4.08 9.64
CA ASN A 116 11.72 4.07 11.06
C ASN A 116 11.92 5.48 11.65
N ALA A 117 13.01 6.16 11.28
CA ALA A 117 13.26 7.54 11.69
C ALA A 117 12.12 8.49 11.26
N ASN A 118 11.68 8.40 10.01
CA ASN A 118 10.63 9.26 9.47
C ASN A 118 9.21 8.90 9.94
N SER A 119 8.97 7.65 10.35
CA SER A 119 7.64 7.20 10.78
C SER A 119 7.30 7.49 12.23
N GLN A 120 8.28 7.84 13.09
CA GLN A 120 8.02 8.03 14.52
C GLN A 120 7.01 9.14 14.78
N ASN A 121 7.20 10.31 14.16
CA ASN A 121 6.31 11.45 14.33
C ASN A 121 4.91 11.15 13.79
N TYR A 122 4.83 10.48 12.64
CA TYR A 122 3.56 10.02 12.08
C TYR A 122 2.82 9.08 13.04
N ARG A 123 3.48 8.04 13.59
CA ARG A 123 2.86 7.10 14.53
C ARG A 123 2.36 7.81 15.80
N ILE A 124 3.09 8.80 16.30
CA ILE A 124 2.66 9.63 17.44
C ILE A 124 1.42 10.45 17.07
N ALA A 125 1.41 11.10 15.91
CA ALA A 125 0.28 11.88 15.43
C ALA A 125 -0.98 11.00 15.26
N ILE A 126 -0.85 9.82 14.67
CA ILE A 126 -1.95 8.88 14.48
C ILE A 126 -2.52 8.42 15.83
N ARG A 127 -1.68 8.02 16.79
CA ARG A 127 -2.16 7.66 18.14
C ARG A 127 -2.87 8.81 18.82
N THR A 128 -2.40 10.04 18.61
CA THR A 128 -3.05 11.24 19.17
C THR A 128 -4.43 11.45 18.55
N ILE A 129 -4.56 11.30 17.23
CA ILE A 129 -5.86 11.35 16.52
C ILE A 129 -6.81 10.28 17.10
N ILE A 130 -6.37 9.02 17.18
CA ILE A 130 -7.19 7.92 17.69
C ILE A 130 -7.66 8.13 19.13
N ASN A 131 -6.77 8.61 20.00
CA ASN A 131 -7.11 8.92 21.39
C ASN A 131 -8.16 10.03 21.47
N ASN A 132 -7.97 11.12 20.72
CA ASN A 132 -8.91 12.24 20.68
C ASN A 132 -10.29 11.80 20.16
N LEU A 133 -10.33 10.98 19.10
CA LEU A 133 -11.58 10.42 18.59
C LEU A 133 -12.29 9.55 19.63
N SER A 134 -11.53 8.77 20.40
CA SER A 134 -12.08 7.90 21.45
C SER A 134 -12.58 8.69 22.66
N ASP A 135 -11.93 9.80 23.03
CA ASP A 135 -12.41 10.74 24.05
C ASP A 135 -13.71 11.42 23.63
N GLU A 136 -13.78 11.89 22.38
CA GLU A 136 -14.98 12.52 21.84
C GLU A 136 -16.13 11.51 21.72
N ARG A 137 -15.84 10.28 21.31
CA ARG A 137 -16.82 9.18 21.28
C ARG A 137 -17.44 8.96 22.67
N ARG A 138 -16.61 8.86 23.71
CA ARG A 138 -17.08 8.72 25.10
C ARG A 138 -17.99 9.89 25.50
N SER A 139 -17.61 11.11 25.13
CA SER A 139 -18.42 12.31 25.42
C SER A 139 -19.78 12.28 24.73
N VAL A 140 -19.84 11.83 23.47
CA VAL A 140 -21.11 11.66 22.73
C VAL A 140 -21.98 10.57 23.37
N LEU A 141 -21.40 9.44 23.78
CA LEU A 141 -22.11 8.37 24.47
C LEU A 141 -22.67 8.83 25.82
N ASP A 142 -21.91 9.62 26.58
CA ASP A 142 -22.39 10.20 27.84
C ASP A 142 -23.59 11.12 27.63
N LEU A 143 -23.62 11.92 26.55
CA LEU A 143 -24.79 12.73 26.21
C LEU A 143 -26.02 11.86 25.94
N TYR A 144 -25.86 10.75 25.22
CA TYR A 144 -26.94 9.82 24.92
C TYR A 144 -27.45 9.11 26.19
N LEU A 145 -26.56 8.55 27.00
CA LEU A 145 -26.90 7.84 28.24
C LEU A 145 -27.60 8.73 29.27
N ASN A 146 -27.28 10.03 29.26
CA ASN A 146 -27.94 11.04 30.10
C ASN A 146 -29.22 11.64 29.47
N GLY A 147 -29.69 11.09 28.35
CA GLY A 147 -30.91 11.52 27.66
C GLY A 147 -30.84 12.94 27.08
N LYS A 148 -29.64 13.43 26.77
CA LYS A 148 -29.43 14.78 26.20
C LYS A 148 -29.55 14.81 24.69
N ILE A 149 -29.31 13.67 24.05
CA ILE A 149 -29.47 13.43 22.61
C ILE A 149 -30.24 12.13 22.43
N ASP A 150 -30.90 11.97 21.28
CA ASP A 150 -31.57 10.72 20.91
C ASP A 150 -30.62 9.79 20.11
N LEU A 151 -31.13 8.62 19.72
CA LEU A 151 -30.37 7.62 18.98
C LEU A 151 -29.96 8.12 17.58
N GLU A 152 -30.84 8.86 16.89
CA GLU A 152 -30.55 9.40 15.57
C GLU A 152 -29.39 10.41 15.64
N GLU A 153 -29.39 11.28 16.65
CA GLU A 153 -28.29 12.22 16.86
C GLU A 153 -26.99 11.52 17.29
N LEU A 154 -27.05 10.47 18.11
CA LEU A 154 -25.90 9.63 18.45
C LEU A 154 -25.25 9.05 17.19
N GLU A 155 -26.02 8.33 16.37
CA GLU A 155 -25.53 7.69 15.14
C GLU A 155 -24.89 8.71 14.20
N ASN A 156 -25.56 9.86 14.00
CA ASN A 156 -25.05 10.95 13.19
C ASN A 156 -23.73 11.52 13.70
N ARG A 157 -23.56 11.66 15.03
CA ARG A 157 -22.32 12.15 15.63
C ARG A 157 -21.20 11.14 15.49
N LEU A 158 -21.45 9.85 15.71
CA LEU A 158 -20.46 8.78 15.54
C LEU A 158 -19.96 8.69 14.09
N VAL A 159 -20.86 8.77 13.11
CA VAL A 159 -20.50 8.83 11.68
C VAL A 159 -19.61 10.05 11.38
N LYS A 160 -19.95 11.23 11.91
CA LYS A 160 -19.12 12.43 11.74
C LYS A 160 -17.73 12.27 12.35
N LEU A 161 -17.61 11.62 13.50
CA LEU A 161 -16.29 11.32 14.10
C LEU A 161 -15.45 10.42 13.20
N HIS A 162 -16.06 9.44 12.53
CA HIS A 162 -15.39 8.60 11.54
C HIS A 162 -14.82 9.43 10.39
N GLU A 163 -15.62 10.30 9.80
CA GLU A 163 -15.19 11.12 8.66
C GLU A 163 -14.12 12.15 9.06
N ILE A 164 -14.24 12.77 10.25
CA ILE A 164 -13.19 13.64 10.82
C ILE A 164 -11.89 12.84 11.00
N GLY A 165 -11.98 11.65 11.59
CA GLY A 165 -10.82 10.79 11.81
C GLY A 165 -10.11 10.39 10.53
N LYS A 166 -10.86 9.97 9.50
CA LYS A 166 -10.29 9.65 8.17
C LYS A 166 -9.59 10.86 7.56
N SER A 167 -10.22 12.04 7.60
CA SER A 167 -9.63 13.27 7.08
C SER A 167 -8.32 13.60 7.79
N GLN A 168 -8.30 13.57 9.12
CA GLN A 168 -7.10 13.86 9.91
C GLN A 168 -5.96 12.86 9.64
N ILE A 169 -6.28 11.57 9.47
CA ILE A 169 -5.30 10.54 9.10
C ILE A 169 -4.74 10.82 7.70
N ILE A 170 -5.57 11.20 6.73
CA ILE A 170 -5.12 11.57 5.37
C ILE A 170 -4.19 12.78 5.41
N ASP A 171 -4.55 13.82 6.18
CA ASP A 171 -3.72 15.03 6.30
C ASP A 171 -2.33 14.70 6.86
N GLU A 172 -2.25 13.86 7.90
CA GLU A 172 -0.97 13.41 8.44
C GLU A 172 -0.21 12.49 7.47
N LYS A 173 -0.91 11.67 6.67
CA LYS A 173 -0.25 10.89 5.61
C LYS A 173 0.37 11.81 4.55
N LEU A 174 -0.37 12.80 4.06
CA LEU A 174 0.14 13.76 3.06
C LEU A 174 1.36 14.52 3.58
N LYS A 175 1.31 14.97 4.83
CA LYS A 175 2.42 15.69 5.48
C LYS A 175 3.69 14.85 5.62
N ASN A 176 3.55 13.56 5.91
CA ASN A 176 4.69 12.66 6.14
C ASN A 176 5.11 11.87 4.88
N SER A 177 4.32 11.94 3.81
CA SER A 177 4.51 11.19 2.56
C SER A 177 5.85 11.51 1.89
N ILE A 178 6.24 12.79 1.82
CA ILE A 178 7.44 13.23 1.09
C ILE A 178 8.69 12.48 1.57
N ASN A 179 8.95 12.47 2.88
CA ASN A 179 10.14 11.84 3.43
C ASN A 179 10.12 10.32 3.30
N LEU A 180 8.94 9.69 3.47
CA LEU A 180 8.79 8.25 3.28
C LEU A 180 8.98 7.83 1.82
N ARG A 181 8.53 8.65 0.87
CA ARG A 181 8.75 8.48 -0.56
C ARG A 181 10.23 8.66 -0.91
N GLU A 182 10.93 9.61 -0.29
CA GLU A 182 12.37 9.78 -0.49
C GLU A 182 13.19 8.58 0.00
N CYS A 183 12.84 8.02 1.19
CA CYS A 183 13.44 6.78 1.66
C CYS A 183 13.24 5.64 0.65
N LEU A 184 12.03 5.50 0.10
CA LEU A 184 11.71 4.49 -0.91
C LEU A 184 12.49 4.73 -2.21
N SER A 185 12.53 5.96 -2.70
CA SER A 185 13.25 6.31 -3.92
C SER A 185 14.72 5.90 -3.83
N THR A 186 15.38 6.30 -2.75
CA THR A 186 16.78 5.93 -2.48
C THR A 186 16.97 4.40 -2.41
N TYR A 187 16.00 3.69 -1.84
CA TYR A 187 16.04 2.23 -1.80
C TYR A 187 15.94 1.62 -3.20
N ILE A 188 14.96 2.02 -3.99
CA ILE A 188 14.74 1.52 -5.35
C ILE A 188 15.94 1.80 -6.25
N GLU A 189 16.53 3.00 -6.18
CA GLU A 189 17.76 3.34 -6.90
C GLU A 189 18.93 2.43 -6.53
N ASN A 190 19.07 2.09 -5.25
CA ASN A 190 20.10 1.16 -4.80
C ASN A 190 19.86 -0.26 -5.33
N ILE A 191 18.61 -0.73 -5.32
CA ILE A 191 18.25 -2.04 -5.86
C ILE A 191 18.58 -2.13 -7.36
N GLU A 192 18.20 -1.12 -8.14
CA GLU A 192 18.53 -1.06 -9.57
C GLU A 192 20.05 -1.13 -9.81
N ARG A 193 20.85 -0.40 -9.03
CA ARG A 193 22.33 -0.43 -9.12
C ARG A 193 22.97 -1.74 -8.67
N ILE A 194 22.24 -2.61 -7.97
CA ILE A 194 22.73 -3.92 -7.54
C ILE A 194 22.45 -4.97 -8.60
N MET A 195 21.28 -4.89 -9.23
CA MET A 195 20.80 -5.82 -10.25
C MET A 195 21.45 -5.54 -11.61
N ASN A 196 21.58 -6.57 -12.44
CA ASN A 196 21.81 -6.37 -13.86
C ASN A 196 20.48 -6.04 -14.56
N GLN A 197 20.53 -5.62 -15.83
CA GLN A 197 19.35 -5.17 -16.58
C GLN A 197 18.22 -6.22 -16.64
N SER A 198 18.56 -7.50 -16.81
CA SER A 198 17.57 -8.58 -16.89
C SER A 198 16.91 -8.86 -15.54
N GLN A 199 17.70 -8.84 -14.46
CA GLN A 199 17.20 -8.96 -13.08
C GLN A 199 16.30 -7.78 -12.72
N TRP A 200 16.70 -6.56 -13.08
CA TRP A 200 15.93 -5.34 -12.84
C TRP A 200 14.58 -5.38 -13.55
N LEU A 201 14.56 -5.71 -14.83
CA LEU A 201 13.30 -5.83 -15.59
C LEU A 201 12.37 -6.87 -14.97
N SER A 202 12.90 -8.01 -14.52
CA SER A 202 12.11 -9.06 -13.85
C SER A 202 11.54 -8.57 -12.51
N PHE A 203 12.31 -7.76 -11.79
CA PHE A 203 11.87 -7.15 -10.54
C PHE A 203 10.77 -6.12 -10.77
N GLU A 204 10.93 -5.20 -11.74
CA GLU A 204 9.90 -4.24 -12.14
C GLU A 204 8.59 -4.94 -12.50
N LEU A 205 8.66 -5.94 -13.37
CA LEU A 205 7.50 -6.70 -13.81
C LEU A 205 6.77 -7.39 -12.66
N CYS A 206 7.51 -7.90 -11.67
CA CYS A 206 6.90 -8.53 -10.50
C CYS A 206 6.14 -7.53 -9.61
N ILE A 207 6.64 -6.29 -9.48
CA ILE A 207 5.98 -5.28 -8.64
C ILE A 207 4.75 -4.70 -9.34
N LEU A 208 4.80 -4.59 -10.67
CA LEU A 208 3.76 -3.97 -11.49
C LEU A 208 2.71 -4.96 -12.02
N SER A 209 2.87 -6.26 -11.76
CA SER A 209 1.90 -7.32 -12.12
C SER A 209 0.72 -7.37 -11.16
#